data_AF-A0A7C4HHR5-F1
#
_entry.id   AF-A0A7C4HHR5-F1
#
_cell.length_a   1.000
_cell.length_b   1.000
_cell.length_c   1.000
_cell.angle_alpha   90.00
_cell.angle_beta   90.00
_cell.angle_gamma   90.00
#
_symmetry.space_group_name_H-M   'P 1'
#
loop_
_entity.id
_entity.type
_entity.pdbx_description
1 polymer ?
#
loop_
_entity_poly.entity_id
_entity_poly.type
_entity_poly.pdbx_seq_one_letter_code
_entity_poly.pdbx_strand_id
1 'polypeptide(L)'
;MKQVEEDTSEKCIICNWPINRKISLEKSKKFLKGVKEWIKKNANKEIYKKVEKELNFLEKEMNICRYDFFRIIKEIIESKNKKLGRKFNTILKAFDFEGSLVS
;
A
#
# COMPACT_ATOMS: atom_id res chain seq x y z
N MET A 1 26.25 -13.97 28.22
CA MET A 1 24.78 -14.02 28.33
C MET A 1 24.23 -14.21 26.92
N LYS A 2 23.53 -15.31 26.67
CA LYS A 2 22.92 -15.60 25.36
C LYS A 2 21.88 -14.52 25.08
N GLN A 3 22.05 -13.79 23.98
CA GLN A 3 20.98 -12.95 23.45
C GLN A 3 19.79 -13.85 23.19
N VAL A 4 18.69 -13.58 23.88
CA VAL A 4 17.41 -14.20 23.59
C VAL A 4 16.99 -13.60 22.25
N GLU A 5 17.18 -14.36 21.17
CA GLU A 5 16.52 -14.10 19.90
C GLU A 5 15.02 -14.19 20.17
N GLU A 6 14.40 -13.04 20.45
CA GLU A 6 12.96 -12.89 20.41
C GLU A 6 12.55 -13.10 18.95
N ASP A 7 12.22 -14.35 18.60
CA ASP A 7 11.53 -14.74 17.38
C ASP A 7 10.09 -14.19 17.43
N THR A 8 9.99 -12.86 17.43
CA THR A 8 8.76 -12.06 17.31
C THR A 8 8.59 -11.61 15.86
N SER A 9 9.06 -12.43 14.92
CA SER A 9 8.99 -12.13 13.48
C SER A 9 7.53 -12.17 13.03
N GLU A 10 6.80 -11.08 13.25
CA GLU A 10 5.49 -10.85 12.65
C GLU A 10 5.59 -11.19 11.16
N LYS A 11 4.87 -12.23 10.72
CA LYS A 11 4.90 -12.69 9.33
C LYS A 11 3.87 -11.92 8.52
N CYS A 12 4.23 -11.62 7.28
CA CYS A 12 3.32 -11.00 6.33
C CYS A 12 2.21 -12.00 5.99
N ILE A 13 0.94 -11.62 6.17
CA ILE A 13 -0.21 -12.49 5.84
C ILE A 13 -0.32 -12.81 4.34
N ILE A 14 0.41 -12.09 3.47
CA ILE A 14 0.38 -12.25 2.02
C ILE A 14 1.50 -13.15 1.52
N CYS A 15 2.76 -12.84 1.87
CA CYS A 15 3.90 -13.61 1.40
C CYS A 15 4.37 -14.68 2.41
N ASN A 16 3.97 -14.60 3.68
CA ASN A 16 4.42 -15.46 4.79
C ASN A 16 5.92 -15.31 5.17
N TRP A 17 6.56 -14.24 4.69
CA TRP A 17 7.94 -13.88 5.07
C TRP A 17 7.94 -13.03 6.34
N PRO A 18 9.05 -13.04 7.11
CA PRO A 18 9.24 -12.10 8.21
C PRO A 18 9.14 -10.66 7.70
N ILE A 19 8.35 -9.83 8.39
CA ILE A 19 8.14 -8.44 8.00
C ILE A 19 9.40 -7.63 8.32
N ASN A 20 10.30 -7.48 7.34
CA ASN A 20 11.47 -6.61 7.47
C ASN A 20 11.10 -5.12 7.56
N ARG A 21 9.95 -4.72 7.00
CA ARG A 21 9.43 -3.33 7.01
C ARG A 21 7.91 -3.32 7.10
N LYS A 22 7.39 -3.20 8.32
CA LYS A 22 5.96 -3.01 8.58
C LYS A 22 5.54 -1.60 8.15
N ILE A 23 4.36 -1.48 7.54
CA ILE A 23 3.74 -0.18 7.33
C ILE A 23 2.86 0.12 8.55
N SER A 24 3.11 1.24 9.23
CA SER A 24 2.25 1.65 10.34
C SER A 24 0.88 2.09 9.82
N LEU A 25 -0.15 1.95 10.65
CA LEU A 25 -1.52 2.34 10.32
C LEU A 25 -1.63 3.83 9.92
N GLU A 26 -0.85 4.70 10.56
CA GLU A 26 -0.81 6.12 10.22
C GLU A 26 -0.21 6.37 8.84
N LYS A 27 0.88 5.67 8.50
CA LYS A 27 1.51 5.77 7.18
C LYS A 27 0.61 5.18 6.11
N SER A 28 -0.07 4.06 6.38
CA SER A 28 -1.01 3.46 5.43
C SER A 28 -2.19 4.40 5.15
N LYS A 29 -2.80 4.99 6.18
CA LYS A 29 -3.89 5.97 6.03
C LYS A 29 -3.45 7.21 5.25
N LYS A 30 -2.28 7.79 5.58
CA LYS A 30 -1.74 8.96 4.86
C LYS A 30 -1.51 8.63 3.38
N PHE A 31 -0.93 7.46 3.09
CA PHE A 31 -0.71 7.01 1.74
C PHE A 31 -2.01 6.78 0.98
N LEU A 32 -2.96 6.03 1.55
CA LEU A 32 -4.26 5.73 0.95
C LEU A 32 -5.05 7.01 0.66
N LYS A 33 -4.97 8.03 1.53
CA LYS A 33 -5.54 9.35 1.26
C LYS A 33 -4.95 9.97 0.00
N GLY A 34 -3.62 9.99 -0.12
CA GLY A 34 -2.94 10.48 -1.33
C GLY A 34 -3.31 9.69 -2.59
N VAL A 35 -3.43 8.36 -2.49
CA VAL A 35 -3.89 7.49 -3.58
C VAL A 35 -5.32 7.84 -3.99
N LYS A 36 -6.25 7.97 -3.04
CA LYS A 36 -7.64 8.35 -3.31
C LYS A 36 -7.71 9.71 -4.02
N GLU A 37 -7.00 10.73 -3.52
CA GLU A 37 -6.96 12.04 -4.17
C GLU A 37 -6.37 11.99 -5.58
N TRP A 38 -5.31 11.20 -5.78
CA TRP A 38 -4.73 11.02 -7.11
C TRP A 38 -5.69 10.34 -8.08
N ILE A 39 -6.39 9.28 -7.66
CA ILE A 39 -7.40 8.60 -8.49
C ILE A 39 -8.54 9.55 -8.82
N LYS A 40 -9.01 10.36 -7.86
CA LYS A 40 -10.07 11.34 -8.07
C LYS A 40 -9.73 12.34 -9.18
N LYS A 41 -8.45 12.70 -9.33
CA LYS A 41 -7.96 13.60 -10.38
C LYS A 41 -7.74 12.91 -11.74
N ASN A 42 -7.49 11.60 -11.74
CA ASN A 42 -7.03 10.86 -12.93
C ASN A 42 -8.05 9.85 -13.49
N ALA A 43 -9.14 9.58 -12.76
CA ALA A 43 -10.15 8.60 -13.13
C ALA A 43 -11.55 9.23 -13.13
N ASN A 44 -12.49 8.57 -13.82
CA ASN A 44 -13.89 8.95 -13.74
C ASN A 44 -14.49 8.60 -12.36
N LYS A 45 -15.64 9.21 -12.04
CA LYS A 45 -16.32 9.07 -10.75
C LYS A 45 -16.68 7.61 -10.42
N GLU A 46 -17.01 6.81 -11.43
CA GLU A 46 -17.35 5.39 -11.26
C GLU A 46 -16.14 4.53 -10.86
N ILE A 47 -15.00 4.69 -11.54
CA ILE A 47 -13.76 3.98 -11.20
C ILE A 47 -13.30 4.43 -9.81
N TYR A 48 -13.34 5.73 -9.52
CA TYR A 48 -12.98 6.25 -8.19
C TYR A 48 -13.78 5.56 -7.09
N LYS A 49 -15.11 5.53 -7.17
CA LYS A 49 -15.96 4.88 -6.15
C LYS A 49 -15.65 3.40 -5.98
N LYS A 50 -15.41 2.68 -7.09
CA LYS A 50 -15.09 1.24 -7.05
C LYS A 50 -13.75 1.00 -6.37
N VAL A 51 -12.73 1.78 -6.70
CA VAL A 51 -11.40 1.64 -6.10
C VAL A 51 -11.40 2.09 -4.64
N GLU A 52 -12.03 3.22 -4.32
CA GLU A 52 -12.15 3.73 -2.94
C GLU A 52 -12.75 2.68 -2.00
N LYS A 53 -13.82 2.00 -2.43
CA LYS A 53 -14.45 0.93 -1.63
C LYS A 53 -13.48 -0.21 -1.31
N GLU A 54 -12.64 -0.62 -2.26
CA GLU A 54 -11.66 -1.68 -2.03
C GLU A 54 -10.46 -1.20 -1.21
N LEU A 55 -10.02 0.05 -1.40
CA LEU A 55 -8.95 0.64 -0.61
C LEU A 55 -9.32 0.85 0.86
N ASN A 56 -10.61 1.02 1.19
CA ASN A 56 -11.05 1.13 2.58
C ASN A 56 -10.76 -0.13 3.41
N PHE A 57 -10.62 -1.31 2.77
CA PHE A 57 -10.20 -2.52 3.48
C PHE A 57 -8.77 -2.41 4.03
N LEU A 58 -7.90 -1.65 3.34
CA LEU A 58 -6.51 -1.42 3.71
C LEU A 58 -6.33 -0.32 4.77
N GLU A 59 -7.40 0.36 5.20
CA GLU A 59 -7.38 1.34 6.30
C GLU A 59 -7.42 0.69 7.68
N LYS A 60 -7.47 -0.64 7.73
CA LYS A 60 -7.36 -1.44 8.95
C LYS A 60 -5.91 -1.78 9.24
N GLU A 61 -5.60 -2.06 10.51
CA GLU A 61 -4.29 -2.58 10.86
C GLU A 61 -4.11 -3.97 10.25
N MET A 62 -3.04 -4.16 9.47
CA MET A 62 -2.74 -5.41 8.79
C MET A 62 -1.28 -5.75 8.95
N ASN A 63 -0.98 -7.02 9.23
CA ASN A 63 0.38 -7.53 9.26
C ASN A 63 0.85 -7.84 7.84
N ILE A 64 1.18 -6.80 7.08
CA ILE A 64 1.63 -6.90 5.70
C ILE A 64 2.95 -6.17 5.50
N CYS A 65 3.79 -6.75 4.66
CA CYS A 65 4.98 -6.09 4.16
C CYS A 65 4.59 -4.82 3.38
N ARG A 66 5.42 -3.79 3.48
CA ARG A 66 5.29 -2.56 2.67
C ARG A 66 5.15 -2.86 1.17
N TYR A 67 5.94 -3.80 0.65
CA TYR A 67 5.90 -4.18 -0.76
C TYR A 67 4.57 -4.83 -1.15
N ASP A 68 4.07 -5.77 -0.36
CA ASP A 68 2.76 -6.39 -0.58
C ASP A 68 1.64 -5.35 -0.47
N PHE A 69 1.72 -4.41 0.48
CA PHE A 69 0.76 -3.31 0.59
C PHE A 69 0.68 -2.48 -0.71
N PHE A 70 1.83 -2.05 -1.26
CA PHE A 70 1.85 -1.31 -2.52
C PHE A 70 1.39 -2.16 -3.71
N ARG A 71 1.74 -3.44 -3.74
CA ARG A 71 1.30 -4.38 -4.77
C ARG A 71 -0.22 -4.50 -4.78
N ILE A 72 -0.84 -4.72 -3.61
CA ILE A 72 -2.30 -4.85 -3.49
C ILE A 72 -3.00 -3.60 -4.01
N ILE A 73 -2.53 -2.40 -3.64
CA ILE A 73 -3.13 -1.14 -4.13
C ILE A 73 -3.05 -1.05 -5.65
N LYS A 74 -1.90 -1.39 -6.23
CA LYS A 74 -1.73 -1.42 -7.69
C LYS A 74 -2.69 -2.43 -8.33
N GLU A 75 -2.78 -3.64 -7.80
CA GLU A 75 -3.66 -4.69 -8.31
C GLU A 75 -5.14 -4.27 -8.27
N ILE A 76 -5.58 -3.64 -7.18
CA ILE A 76 -6.93 -3.07 -7.07
C ILE A 76 -7.18 -2.06 -8.19
N ILE A 77 -6.27 -1.08 -8.36
CA ILE A 77 -6.40 -0.05 -9.41
C ILE A 77 -6.40 -0.67 -10.80
N GLU A 78 -5.46 -1.58 -11.07
CA GLU A 78 -5.28 -2.21 -12.37
C GLU A 78 -6.46 -3.10 -12.76
N SER A 79 -7.07 -3.78 -11.77
CA SER A 79 -8.28 -4.59 -11.96
C SER A 79 -9.47 -3.76 -12.46
N LYS A 80 -9.54 -2.47 -12.10
CA LYS A 80 -10.60 -1.56 -12.54
C LYS A 80 -10.22 -0.80 -13.80
N ASN A 81 -8.95 -0.42 -13.94
CA ASN A 81 -8.44 0.29 -15.10
C ASN A 81 -6.95 0.03 -15.32
N LYS A 82 -6.63 -0.80 -16.32
CA LYS A 82 -5.24 -1.14 -16.68
C LYS A 82 -4.37 0.08 -16.99
N LYS A 83 -4.90 1.11 -17.66
CA LYS A 83 -4.13 2.33 -17.98
C LYS A 83 -3.80 3.12 -16.72
N LEU A 84 -4.74 3.19 -15.78
CA LEU A 84 -4.57 3.87 -14.50
C LEU A 84 -3.56 3.13 -13.61
N GLY A 85 -3.62 1.79 -13.56
CA GLY A 85 -2.65 0.96 -12.82
C GLY A 85 -1.21 1.14 -13.32
N ARG A 86 -1.01 1.23 -14.64
CA ARG A 86 0.30 1.53 -15.24
C ARG A 86 0.82 2.92 -14.83
N LYS A 87 -0.04 3.94 -14.81
CA LYS A 87 0.34 5.29 -14.33
C LYS A 87 0.69 5.28 -12.83
N PHE A 88 -0.09 4.53 -12.04
CA PHE A 88 0.15 4.40 -10.61
C PHE A 88 1.49 3.73 -10.28
N ASN A 89 1.93 2.77 -11.11
CA ASN A 89 3.24 2.14 -10.95
C ASN A 89 4.40 3.14 -11.00
N THR A 90 4.29 4.22 -11.78
CA THR A 90 5.29 5.30 -11.80
C THR A 90 5.34 6.07 -10.48
N ILE A 91 4.18 6.25 -9.83
CA ILE A 91 4.08 6.90 -8.51
C ILE A 91 4.66 6.01 -7.43
N LEU A 92 4.38 4.70 -7.48
CA LEU A 92 4.96 3.74 -6.55
C LEU A 92 6.49 3.74 -6.64
N LYS A 93 7.06 3.81 -7.85
CA LYS A 93 8.51 3.90 -8.02
C LYS A 93 9.11 5.15 -7.38
N ALA A 94 8.45 6.31 -7.51
CA ALA A 94 8.88 7.53 -6.82
C ALA A 94 8.83 7.36 -5.30
N PHE A 95 7.74 6.78 -4.78
CA PHE A 95 7.55 6.55 -3.36
C PHE A 95 8.51 5.49 -2.76
N ASP A 96 8.87 4.48 -3.54
CA ASP A 96 9.80 3.40 -3.16
C ASP A 96 11.25 3.91 -3.14
N PHE A 97 11.63 4.79 -4.07
CA PHE A 97 12.95 5.41 -4.11
C PHE A 97 13.16 6.46 -3.01
N GLU A 98 12.13 7.23 -2.67
CA GLU A 98 12.31 8.35 -1.76
C GLU A 98 12.36 7.97 -0.28
N GLY A 99 11.68 6.91 0.18
CA GLY A 99 11.59 6.60 1.62
C GLY A 99 11.06 7.74 2.52
N SER A 100 10.79 8.92 1.94
CA SER A 100 10.66 10.22 2.55
C SER A 100 9.83 11.09 1.61
N LEU A 101 8.51 11.09 1.78
CA LEU A 101 7.72 12.28 1.45
C LEU A 101 6.94 12.68 2.70
N VAL A 102 7.71 13.13 3.68
CA VAL A 102 7.39 14.33 4.44
C VAL A 102 8.33 15.41 3.92
N SER A 103 7.79 16.34 3.13
CA SER A 103 7.80 17.78 3.39
C SER A 103 7.04 18.50 2.28
#